data_AF-A0A6G3MJZ5-F1
#
_entry.id   AF-A0A6G3MJZ5-F1
#
_cell.length_a   1.000
_cell.length_b   1.000
_cell.length_c   1.000
_cell.angle_alpha   90.00
_cell.angle_beta   90.00
_cell.angle_gamma   90.00
#
_symmetry.space_group_name_H-M   'P 1'
#
loop_
_entity.id
_entity.type
_entity.pdbx_description
1 polymer ?
#
loop_
_entity_poly.entity_id
_entity_poly.type
_entity_poly.pdbx_seq_one_letter_code
_entity_poly.pdbx_strand_id
1 'polypeptide(L)'
;LVENDFLASKKPLTSEKNFVGSYKSSHQIPNENDILNLKIFVDNRSDSVIFPMFGMAVPFHISTIKSVSSNIEGNHTYLRVNFNVITGSNSKIEDLSITYGKNVYVKEMIFRTVNKAVFEGLPKSSDISTIFNQIKELQKNFKTRLQRESEMEGVVKQADLIINTTRTVPRLKDLVIKPQIGARRSVGVIESHTNGFRFSSSKGERVDILYQNIKHAFFQPPD
;
A
#
# COMPACT_ATOMS: atom_id res chain seq x y z
N LEU A 1 -20.61 -36.05 -13.59
CA LEU A 1 -19.51 -35.66 -14.50
C LEU A 1 -19.99 -34.45 -15.29
N VAL A 2 -19.81 -33.25 -14.72
CA VAL A 2 -20.02 -31.99 -15.43
C VAL A 2 -18.79 -31.16 -15.09
N GLU A 3 -17.92 -31.02 -16.08
CA GLU A 3 -16.67 -30.29 -16.00
C GLU A 3 -16.96 -28.81 -15.76
N ASN A 4 -16.37 -28.28 -14.67
CA ASN A 4 -16.33 -26.86 -14.39
C ASN A 4 -15.20 -26.24 -15.23
N ASP A 5 -15.51 -25.84 -16.46
CA ASP A 5 -14.64 -24.94 -17.22
C ASP A 5 -14.85 -23.50 -16.74
N PHE A 6 -14.40 -23.22 -15.52
CA PHE A 6 -14.07 -21.88 -15.09
C PHE A 6 -12.64 -21.57 -15.53
N LEU A 7 -12.43 -21.52 -16.85
CA LEU A 7 -11.27 -20.87 -17.45
C LEU A 7 -11.43 -19.38 -17.17
N ALA A 8 -10.92 -18.97 -16.01
CA ALA A 8 -10.62 -17.58 -15.73
C ALA A 8 -9.78 -17.05 -16.89
N SER A 9 -10.40 -16.26 -17.77
CA SER A 9 -9.68 -15.56 -18.82
C SER A 9 -8.67 -14.66 -18.10
N LYS A 10 -7.40 -15.09 -18.06
CA LYS A 10 -6.30 -14.20 -17.72
C LYS A 10 -6.37 -13.07 -18.73
N LYS A 11 -6.90 -11.91 -18.31
CA LYS A 11 -6.75 -10.68 -19.07
C LYS A 11 -5.25 -10.54 -19.36
N PRO A 12 -4.86 -10.28 -20.62
CA PRO A 12 -3.46 -10.02 -20.93
C PRO A 12 -3.05 -8.83 -20.08
N LEU A 13 -1.94 -8.99 -19.36
CA LEU A 13 -1.35 -7.98 -18.52
C LEU A 13 -0.93 -6.81 -19.43
N THR A 14 -1.81 -5.83 -19.62
CA THR A 14 -1.50 -4.59 -20.34
C THR A 14 -0.26 -3.98 -19.68
N SER A 15 0.84 -3.93 -20.42
CA SER A 15 2.21 -3.70 -19.95
C SER A 15 2.48 -2.33 -19.34
N GLU A 16 1.48 -1.44 -19.28
CA GLU A 16 1.64 -0.09 -18.75
C GLU A 16 1.38 0.03 -17.24
N LYS A 17 0.71 -0.94 -16.61
CA LYS A 17 0.27 -0.79 -15.21
C LYS A 17 1.28 -1.17 -14.11
N ASN A 18 2.43 -1.74 -14.44
CA ASN A 18 3.33 -2.31 -13.41
C ASN A 18 4.80 -1.85 -13.51
N PHE A 19 5.08 -0.61 -13.90
CA PHE A 19 6.44 -0.09 -13.66
C PHE A 19 6.62 0.19 -12.17
N VAL A 20 7.07 -0.82 -11.44
CA VAL A 20 7.51 -0.69 -10.04
C VAL A 20 9.02 -0.43 -10.06
N GLY A 21 9.40 0.77 -10.51
CA GLY A 21 10.79 1.20 -10.59
C GLY A 21 10.90 2.69 -10.33
N SER A 22 12.10 3.18 -10.03
CA SER A 22 12.29 4.57 -9.62
C SER A 22 12.03 5.57 -10.75
N TYR A 23 12.74 5.41 -11.86
CA TYR A 23 12.71 6.35 -12.99
C TYR A 23 12.77 5.58 -14.30
N LYS A 24 12.02 6.02 -15.30
CA LYS A 24 12.01 5.43 -16.65
C LYS A 24 13.14 6.00 -17.54
N SER A 25 13.64 7.19 -17.23
CA SER A 25 14.72 7.86 -17.95
C SER A 25 15.54 8.72 -16.99
N SER A 26 16.82 8.94 -17.31
CA SER A 26 17.72 9.80 -16.53
C SER A 26 17.19 11.22 -16.33
N HIS A 27 16.44 11.76 -17.30
CA HIS A 27 15.84 13.10 -17.24
C HIS A 27 14.77 13.25 -16.14
N GLN A 28 14.26 12.14 -15.61
CA GLN A 28 13.27 12.15 -14.53
C GLN A 28 13.92 12.24 -13.15
N ILE A 29 15.23 12.00 -13.05
CA ILE A 29 15.97 12.18 -11.81
C ILE A 29 15.99 13.68 -11.47
N PRO A 30 15.61 14.08 -10.25
CA PRO A 30 15.62 15.48 -9.86
C PRO A 30 17.02 16.10 -10.00
N ASN A 31 17.09 17.32 -10.53
CA ASN A 31 18.32 18.11 -10.58
C ASN A 31 18.52 18.90 -9.26
N GLU A 32 18.56 18.18 -8.14
CA GLU A 32 18.72 18.78 -6.81
C GLU A 32 20.19 18.89 -6.42
N ASN A 33 20.54 19.98 -5.72
CA ASN A 33 21.92 20.21 -5.26
C ASN A 33 22.45 19.08 -4.38
N ASP A 34 21.58 18.45 -3.58
CA ASP A 34 22.00 17.33 -2.73
C ASP A 34 22.41 16.10 -3.56
N ILE A 35 21.75 15.84 -4.69
CA ILE A 35 22.11 14.76 -5.62
C ILE A 35 23.45 15.07 -6.30
N LEU A 36 23.62 16.31 -6.79
CA LEU A 36 24.84 16.76 -7.44
C LEU A 36 26.05 16.73 -6.49
N ASN A 37 25.84 17.01 -5.20
CA ASN A 37 26.86 16.92 -4.16
C ASN A 37 27.00 15.51 -3.56
N LEU A 38 26.45 14.47 -4.19
CA LEU A 38 26.52 13.08 -3.76
C LEU A 38 26.05 12.86 -2.31
N LYS A 39 24.99 13.57 -1.91
CA LYS A 39 24.26 13.31 -0.67
C LYS A 39 23.07 12.40 -0.94
N ILE A 40 22.60 11.73 0.11
CA ILE A 40 21.40 10.92 0.04
C ILE A 40 20.20 11.85 -0.14
N PHE A 41 19.37 11.57 -1.14
CA PHE A 41 18.18 12.34 -1.44
C PHE A 41 16.94 11.44 -1.44
N VAL A 42 15.84 11.92 -0.85
CA VAL A 42 14.56 11.20 -0.83
C VAL A 42 13.59 11.92 -1.76
N ASP A 43 13.26 11.29 -2.88
CA ASP A 43 12.26 11.79 -3.82
C ASP A 43 10.87 11.20 -3.51
N ASN A 44 10.02 12.02 -2.90
CA ASN A 44 8.64 11.65 -2.59
C ASN A 44 7.78 11.51 -3.85
N ARG A 45 8.14 12.14 -4.98
CA ARG A 45 7.31 12.12 -6.21
C ARG A 45 7.40 10.78 -6.93
N SER A 46 8.58 10.17 -6.92
CA SER A 46 8.88 8.90 -7.59
C SER A 46 9.00 7.73 -6.60
N ASP A 47 8.58 7.92 -5.35
CA ASP A 47 8.71 6.95 -4.26
C ASP A 47 10.11 6.33 -4.19
N SER A 48 11.16 7.15 -4.30
CA SER A 48 12.54 6.66 -4.49
C SER A 48 13.55 7.34 -3.59
N VAL A 49 14.57 6.60 -3.20
CA VAL A 49 15.73 7.10 -2.47
C VAL A 49 16.95 7.01 -3.37
N ILE A 50 17.67 8.12 -3.51
CA ILE A 50 18.87 8.21 -4.33
C ILE A 50 20.07 8.13 -3.40
N PHE A 51 20.87 7.09 -3.59
CA PHE A 51 22.07 6.83 -2.81
C PHE A 51 23.33 7.15 -3.62
N PRO A 52 24.34 7.80 -3.00
CA PRO A 52 25.64 7.96 -3.62
C PRO A 52 26.40 6.63 -3.58
N MET A 53 26.72 6.06 -4.73
CA MET A 53 27.50 4.83 -4.88
C MET A 53 28.65 5.08 -5.84
N PHE A 54 29.88 4.99 -5.33
CA PHE A 54 31.11 5.09 -6.14
C PHE A 54 31.14 6.31 -7.09
N GLY A 55 30.69 7.47 -6.61
CA GLY A 55 30.66 8.71 -7.41
C GLY A 55 29.43 8.88 -8.30
N MET A 56 28.46 7.97 -8.22
CA MET A 56 27.21 8.03 -8.99
C MET A 56 26.00 8.14 -8.07
N ALA A 57 24.98 8.87 -8.51
CA ALA A 57 23.67 8.92 -7.88
C ALA A 57 22.82 7.72 -8.34
N VAL A 58 22.61 6.75 -7.48
CA VAL A 58 21.91 5.49 -7.81
C VAL A 58 20.53 5.47 -7.14
N PRO A 59 19.44 5.47 -7.92
CA PRO A 59 18.09 5.46 -7.38
C PRO A 59 17.61 4.06 -7.01
N PHE A 60 16.94 3.95 -5.86
CA PHE A 60 16.26 2.75 -5.39
C PHE A 60 14.82 3.08 -5.03
N HIS A 61 13.88 2.33 -5.63
CA HIS A 61 12.46 2.52 -5.35
C HIS A 61 12.15 2.00 -3.94
N ILE A 62 11.24 2.65 -3.21
CA ILE A 62 10.96 2.36 -1.81
C ILE A 62 10.47 0.92 -1.58
N SER A 63 9.82 0.32 -2.57
CA SER A 63 9.39 -1.09 -2.53
C SER A 63 10.55 -2.08 -2.47
N THR A 64 11.76 -1.68 -2.89
CA THR A 64 12.96 -2.52 -2.84
C THR A 64 13.64 -2.47 -1.46
N ILE A 65 13.35 -1.45 -0.65
CA ILE A 65 13.94 -1.26 0.68
C ILE A 65 13.07 -1.97 1.72
N LYS A 66 13.65 -2.98 2.38
CA LYS A 66 13.03 -3.77 3.44
C LYS A 66 12.92 -2.96 4.74
N SER A 67 14.03 -2.39 5.18
CA SER A 67 14.08 -1.63 6.43
C SER A 67 15.25 -0.66 6.43
N VAL A 68 15.13 0.37 7.26
CA VAL A 68 16.19 1.33 7.53
C VAL A 68 16.34 1.48 9.05
N SER A 69 17.58 1.64 9.51
CA SER A 69 17.95 1.89 10.91
C SER A 69 19.06 2.94 10.97
N SER A 70 19.03 3.80 11.98
CA SER A 70 20.07 4.78 12.28
C SER A 70 20.68 4.47 13.64
N ASN A 71 22.02 4.46 13.74
CA ASN A 71 22.76 4.25 14.99
C ASN A 71 23.85 5.31 15.14
N ILE A 72 24.08 5.78 16.36
CA ILE A 72 25.13 6.75 16.67
C ILE A 72 26.20 6.04 17.49
N GLU A 73 27.46 6.11 17.05
CA GLU A 73 28.61 5.55 17.76
C GLU A 73 29.70 6.64 17.87
N GLY A 74 29.87 7.19 19.07
CA GLY A 74 30.79 8.30 19.31
C GLY A 74 30.47 9.51 18.42
N ASN A 75 31.43 9.93 17.60
CA ASN A 75 31.30 11.08 16.70
C ASN A 75 30.76 10.71 15.31
N HIS A 76 30.28 9.48 15.11
CA HIS A 76 29.77 9.03 13.82
C HIS A 76 28.31 8.60 13.93
N THR A 77 27.55 8.87 12.87
CA THR A 77 26.19 8.35 12.69
C THR A 77 26.17 7.42 11.49
N TYR A 78 25.54 6.26 11.66
CA TYR A 78 25.42 5.21 10.66
C TYR A 78 23.98 5.06 10.20
N LEU A 79 23.75 5.07 8.88
CA LEU A 79 22.48 4.71 8.27
C LEU A 79 22.62 3.34 7.61
N ARG A 80 21.93 2.33 8.14
CA ARG A 80 21.84 1.01 7.53
C ARG A 80 20.53 0.87 6.77
N VAL A 81 20.63 0.52 5.49
CA VAL A 81 19.52 0.27 4.58
C VAL A 81 19.56 -1.21 4.21
N ASN A 82 18.51 -1.95 4.53
CA ASN A 82 18.34 -3.35 4.14
C ASN A 82 17.38 -3.42 2.96
N PHE A 83 17.71 -4.23 1.97
CA PHE A 83 16.91 -4.42 0.77
C PHE A 83 16.17 -5.76 0.80
N ASN A 84 15.09 -5.83 0.03
CA ASN A 84 14.38 -7.06 -0.23
C ASN A 84 15.23 -7.94 -1.15
N VAL A 85 15.80 -9.01 -0.59
CA VAL A 85 16.54 -10.02 -1.35
C VAL A 85 15.69 -11.28 -1.46
N ILE A 86 15.71 -11.88 -2.65
CA ILE A 86 15.16 -13.20 -2.91
C ILE A 86 16.10 -14.25 -2.28
N THR A 87 16.01 -14.42 -0.96
CA THR A 87 16.67 -15.52 -0.24
C THR A 87 15.62 -16.31 0.53
N GLY A 88 15.28 -17.52 0.06
CA GLY A 88 14.49 -18.50 0.81
C GLY A 88 13.10 -18.81 0.25
N SER A 89 12.66 -20.04 0.54
CA SER A 89 11.46 -20.76 0.09
C SER A 89 10.13 -20.15 0.57
N ASN A 90 9.79 -18.96 0.12
CA ASN A 90 8.43 -18.43 0.23
C ASN A 90 7.76 -18.51 -1.14
N SER A 91 6.55 -19.09 -1.22
CA SER A 91 5.82 -19.36 -2.46
C SER A 91 5.57 -18.13 -3.34
N LYS A 92 5.48 -16.92 -2.76
CA LYS A 92 5.37 -15.66 -3.52
C LYS A 92 6.68 -15.22 -4.21
N ILE A 93 7.80 -15.81 -3.82
CA ILE A 93 9.15 -15.47 -4.31
C ILE A 93 9.55 -16.39 -5.48
N GLU A 94 8.97 -17.59 -5.57
CA GLU A 94 9.16 -18.53 -6.68
C GLU A 94 8.67 -17.92 -8.02
N ASP A 95 7.55 -17.20 -8.00
CA ASP A 95 7.06 -16.45 -9.17
C ASP A 95 8.05 -15.36 -9.63
N LEU A 96 8.78 -14.74 -8.70
CA LEU A 96 9.77 -13.69 -9.00
C LEU A 96 11.10 -14.28 -9.50
N SER A 97 11.54 -15.42 -8.96
CA SER A 97 12.76 -16.08 -9.45
C SER A 97 12.58 -16.67 -10.86
N ILE A 98 11.37 -17.13 -11.20
CA ILE A 98 11.00 -17.54 -12.57
C ILE A 98 11.02 -16.33 -13.52
N THR A 99 10.54 -15.17 -13.07
CA THR A 99 10.45 -13.95 -13.90
C THR A 99 11.82 -13.30 -14.15
N TYR A 100 12.69 -13.28 -13.13
CA TYR A 100 13.93 -12.50 -13.17
C TYR A 100 15.21 -13.35 -13.25
N GLY A 101 15.16 -14.67 -13.06
CA GLY A 101 16.34 -15.56 -13.13
C GLY A 101 17.26 -15.48 -11.91
N LYS A 102 18.45 -16.08 -12.00
CA LYS A 102 19.49 -16.04 -10.95
C LYS A 102 20.23 -14.70 -10.97
N ASN A 103 19.60 -13.65 -10.45
CA ASN A 103 20.23 -12.34 -10.33
C ASN A 103 21.02 -12.18 -9.03
N VAL A 104 22.01 -11.29 -9.06
CA VAL A 104 22.71 -10.81 -7.87
C VAL A 104 21.92 -9.65 -7.28
N TYR A 105 21.66 -9.69 -5.98
CA TYR A 105 20.89 -8.67 -5.27
C TYR A 105 21.74 -7.99 -4.21
N VAL A 106 21.55 -6.68 -4.05
CA VAL A 106 22.08 -5.94 -2.89
C VAL A 106 21.27 -6.33 -1.66
N LYS A 107 21.94 -6.76 -0.58
CA LYS A 107 21.29 -7.13 0.68
C LYS A 107 21.20 -5.98 1.65
N GLU A 108 22.33 -5.30 1.87
CA GLU A 108 22.38 -4.13 2.74
C GLU A 108 23.40 -3.12 2.22
N MET A 109 23.19 -1.87 2.62
CA MET A 109 24.14 -0.77 2.49
C MET A 109 24.25 -0.05 3.83
N ILE A 110 25.46 0.38 4.18
CA ILE A 110 25.73 1.14 5.40
C ILE A 110 26.46 2.41 5.02
N PHE A 111 25.85 3.55 5.33
CA PHE A 111 26.47 4.87 5.18
C PHE A 111 26.93 5.37 6.54
N ARG A 112 28.05 6.08 6.57
CA ARG A 112 28.61 6.70 7.78
C ARG A 112 28.81 8.19 7.53
N THR A 113 28.34 9.02 8.45
CA THR A 113 28.66 10.46 8.49
C THR A 113 29.35 10.81 9.80
N VAL A 114 30.15 11.88 9.78
CA VAL A 114 30.75 12.47 10.98
C VAL A 114 29.78 13.51 11.53
N ASN A 115 29.46 13.43 12.81
CA ASN A 115 28.69 14.44 13.51
C ASN A 115 29.61 15.65 13.73
N LYS A 116 29.62 16.59 12.78
CA LYS A 116 30.28 17.87 12.98
C LYS A 116 29.55 18.60 14.12
N ALA A 117 30.20 18.71 15.27
CA ALA A 117 29.72 19.57 16.35
C ALA A 117 29.53 21.00 15.80
N VAL A 118 28.61 21.75 16.40
CA VAL A 118 28.04 23.06 16.02
C VAL A 118 29.09 24.21 15.97
N PHE A 119 30.36 23.91 15.77
CA PHE A 119 31.39 24.92 15.55
C PHE A 119 31.43 25.27 14.06
N GLU A 120 31.22 26.55 13.77
CA GLU A 120 31.34 27.20 12.45
C GLU A 120 30.16 27.04 11.48
N GLY A 121 29.00 27.65 11.80
CA GLY A 121 28.14 28.43 10.88
C GLY A 121 27.73 27.86 9.50
N LEU A 122 28.06 26.62 9.18
CA LEU A 122 27.81 25.97 7.91
C LEU A 122 26.34 25.55 7.87
N PRO A 123 25.66 25.69 6.70
CA PRO A 123 24.32 25.16 6.55
C PRO A 123 24.35 23.66 6.86
N LYS A 124 23.52 23.23 7.82
CA LYS A 124 23.37 21.83 8.25
C LYS A 124 23.42 20.93 7.03
N SER A 125 24.48 20.16 6.84
CA SER A 125 24.44 19.04 5.91
C SER A 125 23.50 18.01 6.52
N SER A 126 22.22 18.08 6.11
CA SER A 126 21.29 16.94 6.01
C SER A 126 21.59 15.83 7.01
N ASP A 127 21.18 16.04 8.27
CA ASP A 127 21.36 15.08 9.36
C ASP A 127 20.85 13.72 8.88
N ILE A 128 21.67 12.67 9.01
CA ILE A 128 21.26 11.30 8.67
C ILE A 128 19.96 10.94 9.38
N SER A 129 19.70 11.51 10.56
CA SER A 129 18.44 11.38 11.29
C SER A 129 17.25 11.95 10.52
N THR A 130 17.41 13.08 9.83
CA THR A 130 16.39 13.66 8.95
C THR A 130 16.11 12.75 7.76
N ILE A 131 17.16 12.27 7.09
CA ILE A 131 17.03 11.33 5.95
C ILE A 131 16.35 10.05 6.41
N PHE A 132 16.74 9.49 7.56
CA PHE A 132 16.12 8.32 8.15
C PHE A 132 14.61 8.50 8.34
N ASN A 133 14.19 9.65 8.90
CA ASN A 133 12.78 9.96 9.11
C ASN A 133 12.02 10.11 7.78
N GLN A 134 12.61 10.79 6.80
CA GLN A 134 12.02 10.94 5.46
C GLN A 134 11.81 9.57 4.78
N ILE A 135 12.81 8.68 4.85
CA ILE A 135 12.67 7.32 4.30
C ILE A 135 11.56 6.55 5.04
N LYS A 136 11.47 6.66 6.37
CA LYS A 136 10.41 6.01 7.16
C LYS A 136 9.02 6.53 6.81
N GLU A 137 8.89 7.83 6.64
CA GLU A 137 7.65 8.47 6.21
C GLU A 137 7.25 7.98 4.82
N LEU A 138 8.20 7.94 3.88
CA LEU A 138 7.96 7.42 2.53
C LEU A 138 7.51 5.96 2.55
N GLN A 139 8.16 5.09 3.34
CA GLN A 139 7.74 3.70 3.53
C GLN A 139 6.30 3.59 4.04
N LYS A 140 5.93 4.42 5.04
CA LYS A 140 4.59 4.44 5.63
C LYS A 140 3.54 4.88 4.60
N ASN A 141 3.81 5.96 3.88
CA ASN A 141 2.90 6.52 2.88
C ASN A 141 2.68 5.53 1.73
N PHE A 142 3.75 4.93 1.22
CA PHE A 142 3.69 3.90 0.17
C PHE A 142 2.85 2.69 0.59
N LYS A 143 3.09 2.13 1.79
CA LYS A 143 2.31 1.00 2.31
C LYS A 143 0.83 1.33 2.46
N THR A 144 0.52 2.53 2.96
CA THR A 144 -0.87 2.98 3.15
C THR A 144 -1.59 3.14 1.81
N ARG A 145 -0.89 3.64 0.79
CA ARG A 145 -1.45 3.78 -0.56
C ARG A 145 -1.70 2.42 -1.22
N LEU A 146 -0.74 1.50 -1.17
CA LEU A 146 -0.93 0.14 -1.68
C LEU A 146 -2.08 -0.60 -0.99
N GLN A 147 -2.24 -0.40 0.32
CA GLN A 147 -3.36 -0.98 1.05
C GLN A 147 -4.71 -0.42 0.55
N ARG A 148 -4.82 0.90 0.38
CA ARG A 148 -6.03 1.52 -0.18
C ARG A 148 -6.33 1.07 -1.60
N GLU A 149 -5.31 0.97 -2.44
CA GLU A 149 -5.45 0.49 -3.82
C GLU A 149 -5.94 -0.96 -3.83
N SER A 150 -5.36 -1.84 -3.00
CA SER A 150 -5.81 -3.23 -2.86
C SER A 150 -7.24 -3.34 -2.31
N GLU A 151 -7.62 -2.47 -1.37
CA GLU A 151 -9.00 -2.39 -0.87
C GLU A 151 -9.96 -1.92 -1.96
N MET A 152 -9.56 -0.95 -2.79
CA MET A 152 -10.37 -0.46 -3.93
C MET A 152 -10.47 -1.48 -5.07
N GLU A 153 -9.43 -2.27 -5.34
CA GLU A 153 -9.46 -3.33 -6.34
C GLU A 153 -10.47 -4.43 -5.99
N GLY A 154 -10.70 -4.67 -4.69
CA GLY A 154 -11.75 -5.55 -4.20
C GLY A 154 -13.17 -4.98 -4.30
N VAL A 155 -13.33 -3.68 -4.59
CA VAL A 155 -14.64 -3.03 -4.70
C VAL A 155 -15.19 -3.23 -6.10
N VAL A 156 -16.11 -4.18 -6.24
CA VAL A 156 -16.91 -4.34 -7.46
C VAL A 156 -17.99 -3.26 -7.47
N LYS A 157 -18.03 -2.42 -8.51
CA LYS A 157 -19.14 -1.46 -8.71
C LYS A 157 -20.45 -2.23 -8.89
N GLN A 158 -21.43 -1.91 -8.08
CA GLN A 158 -22.75 -2.56 -8.09
C GLN A 158 -23.78 -1.65 -8.77
N ALA A 159 -24.88 -2.25 -9.21
CA ALA A 159 -26.05 -1.49 -9.66
C ALA A 159 -26.70 -0.76 -8.47
N ASP A 160 -27.51 0.25 -8.75
CA ASP A 160 -28.26 0.93 -7.70
C ASP A 160 -29.42 0.07 -7.18
N LEU A 161 -29.74 0.23 -5.91
CA LEU A 161 -30.90 -0.40 -5.30
C LEU A 161 -32.19 0.25 -5.80
N ILE A 162 -33.09 -0.54 -6.35
CA ILE A 162 -34.42 -0.13 -6.81
C ILE A 162 -35.36 -0.14 -5.60
N ILE A 163 -35.60 1.06 -5.06
CA ILE A 163 -36.44 1.26 -3.87
C ILE A 163 -37.89 0.90 -4.20
N ASN A 164 -38.43 -0.10 -3.52
CA ASN A 164 -39.86 -0.36 -3.52
C ASN A 164 -40.58 0.72 -2.69
N THR A 165 -41.45 1.51 -3.33
CA THR A 165 -42.23 2.60 -2.72
C THR A 165 -43.60 2.17 -2.21
N THR A 166 -43.94 0.88 -2.32
CA THR A 166 -45.22 0.34 -1.84
C THR A 166 -45.27 0.39 -0.31
N ARG A 167 -46.45 0.67 0.28
CA ARG A 167 -46.64 0.73 1.74
C ARG A 167 -46.38 -0.59 2.49
N THR A 168 -46.21 -1.70 1.78
CA THR A 168 -46.09 -3.06 2.34
C THR A 168 -44.65 -3.61 2.32
N VAL A 169 -43.64 -2.75 2.21
CA VAL A 169 -42.22 -3.17 2.28
C VAL A 169 -41.96 -3.93 3.59
N PRO A 170 -41.47 -5.18 3.55
CA PRO A 170 -41.06 -5.91 4.75
C PRO A 170 -39.89 -5.20 5.44
N ARG A 171 -39.98 -4.99 6.76
CA ARG A 171 -38.97 -4.29 7.56
C ARG A 171 -38.71 -5.05 8.85
N LEU A 172 -37.44 -5.18 9.23
CA LEU A 172 -37.03 -5.73 10.53
C LEU A 172 -36.21 -4.67 11.28
N LYS A 173 -36.66 -4.34 12.49
CA LYS A 173 -36.08 -3.29 13.34
C LYS A 173 -35.10 -3.88 14.37
N ASP A 174 -34.40 -2.99 15.06
CA ASP A 174 -33.50 -3.31 16.19
C ASP A 174 -32.33 -4.22 15.80
N LEU A 175 -31.84 -4.04 14.58
CA LEU A 175 -30.73 -4.80 14.03
C LEU A 175 -29.40 -4.07 14.19
N VAL A 176 -28.33 -4.84 14.31
CA VAL A 176 -26.96 -4.33 14.30
C VAL A 176 -26.21 -5.03 13.20
N ILE A 177 -25.65 -4.24 12.28
CA ILE A 177 -24.85 -4.77 11.17
C ILE A 177 -23.42 -5.10 11.63
N LYS A 178 -22.86 -6.19 11.08
CA LYS A 178 -21.46 -6.56 11.22
C LYS A 178 -20.89 -6.89 9.83
N PRO A 179 -19.67 -6.42 9.48
CA PRO A 179 -18.83 -5.50 10.25
C PRO A 179 -19.47 -4.11 10.46
N GLN A 180 -19.00 -3.36 11.45
CA GLN A 180 -19.55 -2.03 11.76
C GLN A 180 -19.20 -1.04 10.63
N ILE A 181 -20.18 -0.23 10.22
CA ILE A 181 -20.00 0.78 9.15
C ILE A 181 -19.12 1.94 9.63
N GLY A 182 -19.25 2.34 10.89
CA GLY A 182 -18.49 3.42 11.50
C GLY A 182 -17.78 3.00 12.79
N ALA A 183 -17.14 3.96 13.46
CA ALA A 183 -16.34 3.70 14.66
C ALA A 183 -17.15 3.22 15.89
N ARG A 184 -18.48 3.38 15.88
CA ARG A 184 -19.35 3.01 17.01
C ARG A 184 -20.52 2.18 16.52
N ARG A 185 -20.88 1.16 17.31
CA ARG A 185 -22.11 0.37 17.16
C ARG A 185 -23.30 1.28 16.87
N SER A 186 -24.06 0.92 15.84
CA SER A 186 -25.31 1.58 15.46
C SER A 186 -26.40 0.52 15.32
N VAL A 187 -27.58 0.85 15.83
CA VAL A 187 -28.79 0.06 15.65
C VAL A 187 -29.55 0.64 14.45
N GLY A 188 -30.13 -0.22 13.64
CA GLY A 188 -30.84 0.18 12.43
C GLY A 188 -31.98 -0.76 12.08
N VAL A 189 -32.50 -0.53 10.88
CA VAL A 189 -33.62 -1.27 10.30
C VAL A 189 -33.17 -1.80 8.95
N ILE A 190 -33.52 -3.04 8.63
CA ILE A 190 -33.35 -3.59 7.28
C ILE A 190 -34.70 -3.61 6.57
N GLU A 191 -34.70 -3.24 5.29
CA GLU A 191 -35.87 -3.18 4.42
C GLU A 191 -35.64 -4.03 3.17
N SER A 192 -36.67 -4.74 2.72
CA SER A 192 -36.61 -5.55 1.49
C SER A 192 -37.20 -4.77 0.30
N HIS A 193 -36.38 -4.49 -0.70
CA HIS A 193 -36.78 -3.78 -1.92
C HIS A 193 -36.80 -4.71 -3.14
N THR A 194 -36.93 -4.14 -4.34
CA THR A 194 -37.18 -4.92 -5.56
C THR A 194 -35.99 -5.81 -5.94
N ASN A 195 -34.76 -5.31 -5.81
CA ASN A 195 -33.54 -6.01 -6.22
C ASN A 195 -32.52 -6.20 -5.08
N GLY A 196 -32.90 -5.96 -3.83
CA GLY A 196 -31.98 -6.07 -2.70
C GLY A 196 -32.56 -5.64 -1.36
N PHE A 197 -31.70 -5.64 -0.34
CA PHE A 197 -31.98 -5.11 0.98
C PHE A 197 -31.32 -3.74 1.18
N ARG A 198 -31.94 -2.89 2.00
CA ARG A 198 -31.32 -1.68 2.52
C ARG A 198 -31.28 -1.72 4.04
N PHE A 199 -30.08 -1.65 4.61
CA PHE A 199 -29.90 -1.34 6.02
C PHE A 199 -29.81 0.17 6.20
N SER A 200 -30.65 0.73 7.06
CA SER A 200 -30.60 2.14 7.47
C SER A 200 -30.32 2.24 8.97
N SER A 201 -29.17 2.80 9.31
CA SER A 201 -28.73 3.11 10.67
C SER A 201 -29.55 4.27 11.24
N SER A 202 -29.78 4.28 12.55
CA SER A 202 -30.36 5.44 13.25
C SER A 202 -29.55 6.73 13.10
N LYS A 203 -28.28 6.62 12.71
CA LYS A 203 -27.36 7.74 12.43
C LYS A 203 -27.42 8.23 10.97
N GLY A 204 -28.28 7.65 10.14
CA GLY A 204 -28.41 8.01 8.73
C GLY A 204 -27.46 7.28 7.76
N GLU A 205 -26.59 6.40 8.26
CA GLU A 205 -25.76 5.52 7.42
C GLU A 205 -26.65 4.52 6.67
N ARG A 206 -26.35 4.27 5.39
CA ARG A 206 -27.13 3.35 4.55
C ARG A 206 -26.19 2.33 3.90
N VAL A 207 -26.62 1.07 3.87
CA VAL A 207 -25.92 -0.02 3.19
C VAL A 207 -26.90 -0.77 2.32
N ASP A 208 -26.61 -0.80 1.03
CA ASP A 208 -27.41 -1.49 0.04
C ASP A 208 -26.78 -2.84 -0.29
N ILE A 209 -27.59 -3.89 -0.27
CA ILE A 209 -27.16 -5.27 -0.49
C ILE A 209 -28.04 -5.86 -1.59
N LEU A 210 -27.54 -5.88 -2.82
CA LEU A 210 -28.27 -6.45 -3.95
C LEU A 210 -28.39 -7.96 -3.83
N TYR A 211 -29.54 -8.51 -4.23
CA TYR A 211 -29.76 -9.96 -4.25
C TYR A 211 -28.73 -10.69 -5.11
N GLN A 212 -28.36 -10.11 -6.25
CA GLN A 212 -27.33 -10.68 -7.14
C GLN A 212 -25.96 -10.82 -6.46
N ASN A 213 -25.67 -10.00 -5.44
CA ASN A 213 -24.41 -10.04 -4.71
C ASN A 213 -24.45 -10.94 -3.46
N ILE A 214 -25.60 -11.57 -3.16
CA ILE A 214 -25.72 -12.53 -2.06
C ILE A 214 -25.54 -13.93 -2.63
N LYS A 215 -24.37 -14.54 -2.39
CA LYS A 215 -24.11 -15.93 -2.79
C LYS A 215 -24.85 -16.93 -1.89
N HIS A 216 -24.88 -16.67 -0.59
CA HIS A 216 -25.52 -17.50 0.42
C HIS A 216 -26.13 -16.60 1.51
N ALA A 217 -27.30 -16.97 2.01
CA ALA A 217 -27.96 -16.33 3.13
C ALA A 217 -28.24 -17.39 4.20
N PHE A 218 -27.74 -17.18 5.40
CA PHE A 218 -27.90 -18.11 6.53
C PHE A 218 -28.75 -17.46 7.60
N PHE A 219 -29.62 -18.25 8.22
CA PHE A 219 -30.40 -17.86 9.37
C PHE A 219 -30.05 -18.80 10.53
N GLN A 220 -29.67 -18.22 11.66
CA GLN A 220 -29.42 -18.94 12.90
C GLN A 220 -30.43 -18.44 13.93
N PRO A 221 -31.34 -19.29 14.44
CA PRO A 221 -32.25 -18.91 15.51
C PRO A 221 -31.48 -18.67 16.81
N PRO A 222 -32.05 -17.92 17.78
CA PRO A 222 -31.53 -17.90 19.13
C PRO A 222 -31.55 -19.32 19.72
N ASP A 223 -30.54 -19.65 20.52
CA ASP A 223 -30.48 -20.90 21.30
C ASP A 223 -31.59 -20.95 22.37
#